data_AF-A0A3Q0FNT4-F1
#
_entry.id   AF-A0A3Q0FNT4-F1
#
_cell.length_a   1.000
_cell.length_b   1.000
_cell.length_c   1.000
_cell.angle_alpha   90.00
_cell.angle_beta   90.00
_cell.angle_gamma   90.00
#
_symmetry.space_group_name_H-M   'P 1'
#
loop_
_entity.id
_entity.type
_entity.pdbx_description
1 polymer ?
#
loop_
_entity_poly.entity_id
_entity_poly.type
_entity_poly.pdbx_seq_one_letter_code
_entity_poly.pdbx_strand_id
1 'polypeptide(L)'
;MDVFGGAPRFLAYPRTFTVQSGADALLKCQITGDPQPSIAWEKDKAPIAPAGRFRVQAEGNVYSLLVSRVTPEDGGQYICKAKNSVGETYAAATLKVEPGEPCCEGHPDDWAPVFLARPLSLRVGRGEDVAFSCRVLGQPGPVLEWEKDGRKLSDLFESSHFCVGKEPEDWHFLRIFGSRPP
;
A
#
# COMPACT_ATOMS: atom_id res chain seq x y z
N MET A 1 20.66 -32.37 -9.53
CA MET A 1 19.65 -32.07 -8.49
C MET A 1 20.34 -31.06 -7.61
N ASP A 2 20.06 -29.79 -7.83
CA ASP A 2 20.73 -28.70 -7.12
C ASP A 2 19.65 -27.74 -6.65
N VAL A 3 18.99 -28.12 -5.55
CA VAL A 3 18.06 -27.22 -4.84
C VAL A 3 18.92 -26.34 -3.96
N PHE A 4 19.59 -25.35 -4.56
CA PHE A 4 20.20 -24.28 -3.78
C PHE A 4 19.08 -23.38 -3.26
N GLY A 5 18.45 -23.84 -2.17
CA GLY A 5 17.58 -23.00 -1.36
C GLY A 5 18.33 -21.74 -0.93
N GLY A 6 17.73 -20.59 -1.18
CA GLY A 6 18.36 -19.28 -0.96
C GLY A 6 17.94 -18.65 0.36
N ALA A 7 18.90 -18.01 1.04
CA ALA A 7 18.60 -17.09 2.13
C ALA A 7 17.65 -15.97 1.65
N PRO A 8 16.80 -15.42 2.53
CA PRO A 8 15.81 -14.44 2.12
C PRO A 8 16.50 -13.16 1.61
N ARG A 9 16.00 -12.59 0.52
CA ARG A 9 16.50 -11.33 -0.06
C ARG A 9 15.36 -10.45 -0.53
N PHE A 10 15.50 -9.14 -0.33
CA PHE A 10 14.56 -8.16 -0.85
C PHE A 10 14.73 -8.01 -2.37
N LEU A 11 13.64 -8.23 -3.10
CA LEU A 11 13.48 -7.82 -4.49
C LEU A 11 13.00 -6.36 -4.56
N ALA A 12 12.13 -5.97 -3.62
CA ALA A 12 11.67 -4.60 -3.44
C ALA A 12 11.64 -4.25 -1.95
N TYR A 13 12.32 -3.18 -1.59
CA TYR A 13 12.42 -2.68 -0.22
C TYR A 13 11.14 -1.94 0.20
N PRO A 14 10.72 -2.05 1.48
CA PRO A 14 9.68 -1.20 2.01
C PRO A 14 10.11 0.27 1.91
N ARG A 15 9.16 1.15 1.59
CA ARG A 15 9.43 2.57 1.38
C ARG A 15 8.88 3.40 2.51
N THR A 16 9.63 4.44 2.85
CA THR A 16 9.11 5.54 3.68
C THR A 16 7.96 6.22 2.96
N PHE A 17 6.86 6.47 3.66
CA PHE A 17 5.74 7.24 3.13
C PHE A 17 5.10 8.11 4.22
N THR A 18 4.39 9.12 3.75
CA THR A 18 3.62 10.04 4.58
C THR A 18 2.15 9.75 4.42
N VAL A 19 1.41 9.73 5.53
CA VAL A 19 -0.03 9.48 5.59
C VAL A 19 -0.67 10.49 6.53
N GLN A 20 -1.93 10.84 6.27
CA GLN A 20 -2.70 11.67 7.18
C GLN A 20 -3.26 10.87 8.34
N SER A 21 -3.34 11.47 9.53
CA SER A 21 -3.99 10.83 10.68
C SER A 21 -5.45 10.52 10.38
N GLY A 22 -5.91 9.32 10.72
CA GLY A 22 -7.24 8.80 10.44
C GLY A 22 -7.32 7.96 9.16
N ALA A 23 -6.31 8.04 8.29
CA ALA A 23 -6.22 7.23 7.08
C ALA A 23 -5.54 5.87 7.32
N ASP A 24 -5.54 5.00 6.31
CA ASP A 24 -4.88 3.70 6.40
C ASP A 24 -3.48 3.77 5.77
N ALA A 25 -2.51 3.10 6.39
CA ALA A 25 -1.13 3.01 5.93
C ALA A 25 -0.80 1.58 5.48
N LEU A 26 -0.22 1.42 4.29
CA LEU A 26 0.19 0.13 3.75
C LEU A 26 1.69 0.09 3.47
N LEU A 27 2.45 -0.63 4.30
CA LEU A 27 3.85 -0.94 4.05
C LEU A 27 3.91 -2.21 3.20
N LYS A 28 4.63 -2.17 2.07
CA LYS A 28 4.75 -3.29 1.13
C LYS A 28 6.21 -3.56 0.79
N CYS A 29 6.59 -4.83 0.72
CA CYS A 29 7.90 -5.27 0.26
C CYS A 29 7.76 -6.57 -0.54
N GLN A 30 8.79 -6.89 -1.34
CA GLN A 30 8.85 -8.12 -2.11
C GLN A 30 10.12 -8.86 -1.72
N ILE A 31 9.98 -10.12 -1.33
CA ILE A 31 11.04 -10.93 -0.73
C ILE A 31 11.00 -12.30 -1.39
N THR A 32 12.16 -12.79 -1.82
CA THR A 32 12.34 -14.17 -2.29
C THR A 32 13.23 -14.92 -1.32
N GLY A 33 13.05 -16.24 -1.24
CA GLY A 33 13.81 -17.15 -0.41
C GLY A 33 13.24 -18.54 -0.56
N ASP A 34 14.09 -19.55 -0.46
CA ASP A 34 13.70 -20.95 -0.52
C ASP A 34 14.42 -21.71 0.59
N PRO A 35 13.71 -22.28 1.59
CA PRO A 35 12.25 -22.28 1.77
C PRO A 35 11.62 -20.89 1.93
N GLN A 36 10.31 -20.78 1.65
CA GLN A 36 9.58 -19.51 1.72
C GLN A 36 9.75 -18.85 3.10
N PRO A 37 10.19 -17.58 3.17
CA PRO A 37 10.50 -16.93 4.43
C PRO A 37 9.25 -16.58 5.24
N SER A 38 9.37 -16.68 6.56
CA SER A 38 8.44 -16.08 7.50
C SER A 38 8.79 -14.60 7.71
N ILE A 39 7.75 -13.77 7.87
CA ILE A 39 7.89 -12.32 8.06
C ILE A 39 7.47 -11.91 9.46
N ALA A 40 8.27 -11.05 10.07
CA ALA A 40 7.93 -10.31 11.28
C ALA A 40 8.08 -8.81 11.02
N TRP A 41 7.14 -8.02 11.54
CA TRP A 41 7.21 -6.57 11.49
C TRP A 41 7.50 -6.01 12.89
N GLU A 42 8.30 -4.96 12.96
CA GLU A 42 8.60 -4.23 14.19
C GLU A 42 8.36 -2.74 13.97
N LYS A 43 7.85 -2.04 15.00
CA LYS A 43 7.77 -0.58 15.06
C LYS A 43 8.61 -0.10 16.22
N ASP A 44 9.55 0.81 15.96
CA ASP A 44 10.40 1.43 16.99
C ASP A 44 11.05 0.41 17.94
N LYS A 45 11.51 -0.72 17.35
CA LYS A 45 12.12 -1.89 18.03
C LYS A 45 11.16 -2.78 18.82
N ALA A 46 9.85 -2.53 18.78
CA ALA A 46 8.83 -3.38 19.37
C ALA A 46 8.17 -4.27 18.29
N PRO A 47 7.96 -5.57 18.55
CA PRO A 47 7.29 -6.46 17.60
C PRO A 47 5.81 -6.08 17.44
N ILE A 48 5.34 -6.13 16.19
CA ILE A 48 3.93 -5.88 15.85
C ILE A 48 3.20 -7.22 15.80
N ALA A 49 2.21 -7.37 16.67
CA ALA A 49 1.28 -8.50 16.59
C ALA A 49 0.23 -8.24 15.49
N PRO A 50 -0.08 -9.21 14.61
CA PRO A 50 -1.11 -9.08 13.59
C PRO A 50 -2.51 -9.17 14.21
N ALA A 51 -2.91 -8.13 14.94
CA ALA A 51 -4.19 -8.04 15.64
C ALA A 51 -4.75 -6.61 15.63
N GLY A 52 -6.06 -6.50 15.77
CA GLY A 52 -6.76 -5.20 15.84
C GLY A 52 -6.56 -4.38 14.56
N ARG A 53 -5.88 -3.23 14.69
CA ARG A 53 -5.62 -2.29 13.59
C ARG A 53 -4.45 -2.71 12.68
N PHE A 54 -3.65 -3.71 13.08
CA PHE A 54 -2.51 -4.20 12.32
C PHE A 54 -2.88 -5.50 11.61
N ARG A 55 -2.76 -5.52 10.27
CA ARG A 55 -2.96 -6.73 9.47
C ARG A 55 -1.71 -7.01 8.64
N VAL A 56 -1.22 -8.24 8.74
CA VAL A 56 -0.11 -8.73 7.91
C VAL A 56 -0.68 -9.60 6.80
N GLN A 57 -0.25 -9.38 5.57
CA GLN A 57 -0.66 -10.16 4.41
C GLN A 57 0.56 -10.67 3.65
N ALA A 58 0.40 -11.84 3.03
CA ALA A 58 1.40 -12.46 2.17
C ALA A 58 0.72 -13.00 0.91
N GLU A 59 1.17 -12.55 -0.25
CA GLU A 59 0.66 -12.97 -1.55
C GLU A 59 1.85 -13.31 -2.45
N GLY A 60 2.11 -14.60 -2.64
CA GLY A 60 3.30 -15.06 -3.36
C GLY A 60 4.59 -14.57 -2.69
N ASN A 61 5.38 -13.74 -3.40
CA ASN A 61 6.61 -13.15 -2.89
C ASN A 61 6.43 -11.72 -2.34
N VAL A 62 5.19 -11.25 -2.24
CA VAL A 62 4.83 -9.92 -1.75
C VAL A 62 4.32 -10.00 -0.33
N TYR A 63 4.86 -9.15 0.55
CA TYR A 63 4.49 -9.08 1.96
C TYR A 63 4.12 -7.66 2.34
N SER A 64 3.01 -7.50 3.06
CA SER A 64 2.50 -6.19 3.46
C SER A 64 2.03 -6.14 4.90
N LEU A 65 2.12 -4.93 5.47
CA LEU A 65 1.56 -4.55 6.77
C LEU A 65 0.60 -3.38 6.54
N LEU A 66 -0.68 -3.62 6.82
CA LEU A 66 -1.71 -2.60 6.86
C LEU A 66 -1.89 -2.10 8.30
N VAL A 67 -1.86 -0.80 8.48
CA VAL A 67 -2.19 -0.10 9.72
C VAL A 67 -3.43 0.74 9.48
N SER A 68 -4.58 0.32 10.04
CA SER A 68 -5.83 1.03 9.85
C SER A 68 -5.98 2.21 10.81
N ARG A 69 -6.59 3.31 10.32
CA ARG A 69 -6.87 4.53 11.10
C ARG A 69 -5.64 5.03 11.86
N VAL A 70 -4.58 5.35 11.12
CA VAL A 70 -3.28 5.79 11.62
C VAL A 70 -3.44 6.96 12.59
N THR A 71 -2.83 6.89 13.76
CA THR A 71 -2.71 8.00 14.71
C THR A 71 -1.31 8.61 14.63
N PRO A 72 -1.06 9.82 15.16
CA PRO A 72 0.28 10.38 15.22
C PRO A 72 1.31 9.46 15.93
N GLU A 73 0.83 8.64 16.88
CA GLU A 73 1.65 7.66 17.61
C GLU A 73 2.05 6.46 16.76
N ASP A 74 1.31 6.17 15.68
CA ASP A 74 1.68 5.14 14.71
C ASP A 74 2.87 5.58 13.84
N GLY A 75 3.21 6.87 13.81
CA GLY A 75 4.45 7.35 13.19
C GLY A 75 5.69 6.72 13.81
N GLY A 76 6.71 6.45 13.00
CA GLY A 76 7.93 5.84 13.48
C GLY A 76 8.68 5.00 12.44
N GLN A 77 9.71 4.30 12.90
CA GLN A 77 10.49 3.40 12.05
C GLN A 77 9.92 1.99 12.13
N TYR A 78 9.53 1.48 10.96
CA TYR A 78 9.08 0.11 10.77
C TYR A 78 10.20 -0.73 10.18
N ILE A 79 10.36 -1.96 10.67
CA ILE A 79 11.34 -2.92 10.17
C ILE A 79 10.59 -4.18 9.73
N CYS A 80 10.82 -4.59 8.49
CA CYS A 80 10.41 -5.89 7.98
C CYS A 80 11.59 -6.86 8.14
N LYS A 81 11.40 -7.94 8.89
CA LYS A 81 12.38 -9.02 9.07
C LYS A 81 11.87 -10.26 8.35
N ALA A 82 12.71 -10.82 7.48
CA ALA A 82 12.43 -12.07 6.78
C ALA A 82 13.41 -13.15 7.22
N LYS A 83 12.90 -14.33 7.53
CA LYS A 83 13.72 -15.45 8.02
C LYS A 83 13.29 -16.77 7.40
N ASN A 84 14.26 -17.60 7.01
CA ASN A 84 14.06 -19.01 6.71
C ASN A 84 15.16 -19.86 7.36
N SER A 85 15.23 -21.15 7.04
CA SER A 85 16.25 -22.06 7.57
C SER A 85 17.67 -21.76 7.08
N VAL A 86 17.82 -21.00 5.99
CA VAL A 86 19.11 -20.68 5.35
C VAL A 86 19.68 -19.36 5.87
N GLY A 87 18.82 -18.41 6.26
CA GLY A 87 19.27 -17.14 6.84
C GLY A 87 18.16 -16.14 7.12
N GLU A 88 18.56 -14.90 7.35
CA GLU A 88 17.66 -13.79 7.64
C GLU A 88 18.10 -12.49 6.96
N THR A 89 17.15 -11.60 6.71
CA THR A 89 17.38 -10.25 6.19
C THR A 89 16.39 -9.28 6.81
N TYR A 90 16.70 -7.98 6.79
CA TYR A 90 15.82 -6.95 7.28
C TYR A 90 15.91 -5.67 6.46
N ALA A 91 14.82 -4.91 6.42
CA ALA A 91 14.78 -3.60 5.81
C ALA A 91 13.88 -2.65 6.61
N ALA A 92 14.26 -1.37 6.66
CA ALA A 92 13.53 -0.35 7.40
C ALA A 92 12.81 0.63 6.47
N ALA A 93 11.67 1.13 6.93
CA ALA A 93 10.91 2.21 6.33
C ALA A 93 10.35 3.11 7.42
N THR A 94 10.19 4.41 7.15
CA THR A 94 9.61 5.35 8.10
C THR A 94 8.17 5.68 7.72
N LEU A 95 7.25 5.61 8.68
CA LEU A 95 5.91 6.16 8.54
C LEU A 95 5.91 7.58 9.10
N LYS A 96 5.64 8.57 8.23
CA LYS A 96 5.39 9.95 8.66
C LYS A 96 3.89 10.15 8.76
N VAL A 97 3.41 10.65 9.89
CA VAL A 97 2.00 10.97 10.08
C VAL A 97 1.85 12.47 10.06
N GLU A 98 1.16 12.97 9.04
CA GLU A 98 0.72 14.36 9.00
C GLU A 98 -0.61 14.47 9.75
N PRO A 99 -0.88 15.61 10.42
CA PRO A 99 -2.21 15.85 10.93
C PRO A 99 -3.19 15.70 9.77
N GLY A 100 -4.12 14.78 9.93
CA GLY A 100 -5.29 14.75 9.07
C GLY A 100 -5.97 16.10 9.20
N GLU A 101 -6.44 16.63 8.08
CA GLU A 101 -7.42 17.70 8.17
C GLU A 101 -8.51 17.21 9.13
N PRO A 102 -8.91 18.03 10.12
CA PRO A 102 -9.98 17.63 11.00
C PRO A 102 -11.14 17.23 10.09
N CYS A 103 -11.58 15.97 10.19
CA CYS A 103 -12.95 15.62 9.86
C CYS A 103 -13.78 16.40 10.86
N CYS A 104 -13.97 17.70 10.63
CA CYS A 104 -14.67 18.56 11.55
C CYS A 104 -16.07 17.97 11.72
N GLU A 105 -16.40 17.56 12.95
CA GLU A 105 -17.75 17.71 13.45
C GLU A 105 -18.21 19.13 13.07
N GLY A 106 -19.14 19.22 12.14
CA GLY A 106 -19.64 20.50 11.64
C GLY A 106 -19.35 20.82 10.16
N HIS A 107 -19.17 19.83 9.29
CA HIS A 107 -19.36 20.12 7.87
C HIS A 107 -20.85 20.40 7.58
N PRO A 108 -21.21 21.53 6.93
CA PRO A 108 -22.57 21.77 6.45
C PRO A 108 -22.98 20.68 5.44
N ASP A 109 -24.28 20.57 5.13
CA ASP A 109 -24.86 19.58 4.18
C ASP A 109 -24.16 19.50 2.80
N ASP A 110 -23.30 20.46 2.47
CA ASP A 110 -22.48 20.50 1.25
C ASP A 110 -21.03 20.85 1.61
N TRP A 111 -20.11 19.91 1.41
CA TRP A 111 -18.68 20.09 1.66
C TRP A 111 -17.80 19.44 0.60
N ALA A 112 -16.72 20.16 0.26
CA ALA A 112 -15.85 19.84 -0.87
C ALA A 112 -15.15 18.47 -0.73
N PRO A 113 -14.79 17.80 -1.85
CA PRO A 113 -14.08 16.53 -1.80
C PRO A 113 -12.74 16.60 -1.06
N VAL A 114 -12.53 15.70 -0.10
CA VAL A 114 -11.28 15.57 0.66
C VAL A 114 -10.70 14.17 0.46
N PHE A 115 -9.41 14.12 0.12
CA PHE A 115 -8.66 12.87 0.09
C PHE A 115 -8.31 12.44 1.50
N LEU A 116 -8.98 11.41 2.01
CA LEU A 116 -8.58 10.74 3.23
C LEU A 116 -7.37 9.83 2.99
N ALA A 117 -7.27 9.20 1.82
CA ALA A 117 -6.11 8.43 1.41
C ALA A 117 -5.72 8.81 -0.01
N ARG A 118 -4.43 9.11 -0.25
CA ARG A 118 -3.90 9.48 -1.56
C ARG A 118 -3.23 8.27 -2.25
N PRO A 119 -3.23 8.22 -3.59
CA PRO A 119 -2.49 7.19 -4.32
C PRO A 119 -1.00 7.25 -4.02
N LEU A 120 -0.39 6.09 -3.72
CA LEU A 120 1.04 5.99 -3.45
C LEU A 120 1.86 5.99 -4.75
N SER A 121 3.04 6.62 -4.72
CA SER A 121 4.02 6.52 -5.81
C SER A 121 4.78 5.18 -5.74
N LEU A 122 4.61 4.35 -6.77
CA LEU A 122 5.20 3.01 -6.85
C LEU A 122 6.28 2.98 -7.94
N ARG A 123 7.36 2.19 -7.75
CA ARG A 123 8.21 1.76 -8.88
C ARG A 123 7.97 0.28 -9.07
N VAL A 124 7.77 -0.13 -10.30
CA VAL A 124 7.24 -1.45 -10.66
C VAL A 124 8.14 -2.03 -11.74
N GLY A 125 8.41 -3.34 -11.68
CA GLY A 125 9.19 -4.04 -12.69
C GLY A 125 8.48 -4.05 -14.05
N ARG A 126 9.23 -4.27 -15.13
CA ARG A 126 8.65 -4.38 -16.46
C ARG A 126 7.70 -5.58 -16.51
N GLY A 127 6.44 -5.34 -16.91
CA GLY A 127 5.43 -6.38 -17.07
C GLY A 127 4.73 -6.79 -15.77
N GLU A 128 5.02 -6.13 -14.64
CA GLU A 128 4.26 -6.32 -13.41
C GLU A 128 3.01 -5.44 -13.37
N ASP A 129 1.97 -5.95 -12.72
CA ASP A 129 0.74 -5.22 -12.45
C ASP A 129 0.95 -4.19 -11.33
N VAL A 130 0.24 -3.09 -11.40
CA VAL A 130 0.24 -2.06 -10.36
C VAL A 130 -1.17 -1.65 -10.01
N ALA A 131 -1.41 -1.44 -8.71
CA ALA A 131 -2.67 -0.92 -8.20
C ALA A 131 -2.42 0.38 -7.43
N PHE A 132 -3.18 1.40 -7.79
CA PHE A 132 -3.32 2.64 -7.04
C PHE A 132 -4.68 2.63 -6.35
N SER A 133 -4.72 3.10 -5.12
CA SER A 133 -5.97 3.30 -4.39
C SER A 133 -5.97 4.64 -3.68
N CYS A 134 -7.15 5.21 -3.53
CA CYS A 134 -7.39 6.42 -2.77
C CYS A 134 -8.76 6.36 -2.12
N ARG A 135 -8.97 7.18 -1.10
CA ARG A 135 -10.24 7.30 -0.41
C ARG A 135 -10.63 8.76 -0.39
N VAL A 136 -11.82 9.06 -0.90
CA VAL A 136 -12.30 10.44 -1.04
C VAL A 136 -13.70 10.53 -0.47
N LEU A 137 -13.91 11.51 0.38
CA LEU A 137 -15.24 11.85 0.90
C LEU A 137 -15.63 13.25 0.42
N GLY A 138 -16.93 13.54 0.38
CA GLY A 138 -17.49 14.83 0.02
C GLY A 138 -19.02 14.74 0.02
N GLN A 139 -19.69 15.87 0.15
CA GLN A 139 -21.15 15.99 -0.02
C GLN A 139 -21.42 17.16 -0.97
N PRO A 140 -22.13 16.96 -2.09
CA PRO A 140 -22.59 15.67 -2.61
C PRO A 140 -21.41 14.74 -2.94
N GLY A 141 -21.68 13.43 -3.01
CA GLY A 141 -20.66 12.39 -3.17
C GLY A 141 -19.67 12.70 -4.31
N PRO A 142 -18.35 12.67 -4.05
CA PRO A 142 -17.34 13.13 -4.99
C PRO A 142 -17.28 12.25 -6.24
N VAL A 143 -17.11 12.88 -7.41
CA VAL A 143 -16.80 12.18 -8.66
C VAL A 143 -15.28 12.11 -8.79
N LEU A 144 -14.75 10.89 -8.87
CA LEU A 144 -13.31 10.65 -8.98
C LEU A 144 -12.92 10.28 -10.41
N GLU A 145 -11.85 10.90 -10.92
CA GLU A 145 -11.32 10.66 -12.25
C GLU A 145 -9.82 10.36 -12.17
N TRP A 146 -9.37 9.33 -12.89
CA TRP A 146 -7.96 8.99 -13.00
C TRP A 146 -7.38 9.53 -14.30
N GLU A 147 -6.18 10.10 -14.22
CA GLU A 147 -5.46 10.66 -15.36
C GLU A 147 -4.06 10.04 -15.45
N LYS A 148 -3.61 9.77 -16.68
CA LYS A 148 -2.23 9.39 -16.99
C LYS A 148 -1.68 10.33 -18.06
N ASP A 149 -0.56 10.99 -17.76
CA ASP A 149 0.15 11.87 -18.70
C ASP A 149 -0.75 12.95 -19.34
N GLY A 150 -1.67 13.56 -18.58
CA GLY A 150 -2.60 14.55 -19.11
C GLY A 150 -3.86 13.98 -19.78
N ARG A 151 -4.01 12.64 -19.83
CA ARG A 151 -5.14 11.98 -20.48
C ARG A 151 -6.01 11.24 -19.46
N LYS A 152 -7.29 11.55 -19.48
CA LYS A 152 -8.30 10.87 -18.65
C LYS A 152 -8.40 9.42 -19.08
N LEU A 153 -8.35 8.52 -18.10
CA LEU A 153 -8.49 7.09 -18.37
C LEU A 153 -9.94 6.72 -18.71
N SER A 154 -10.92 7.54 -18.33
CA SER A 154 -12.34 7.41 -18.70
C SER A 154 -12.58 7.56 -20.21
N ASP A 155 -11.75 8.32 -20.92
CA ASP A 155 -11.86 8.49 -22.38
C ASP A 155 -11.39 7.27 -23.17
N LEU A 156 -10.78 6.29 -22.49
CA LEU A 156 -10.27 5.06 -23.08
C LEU A 156 -11.29 3.94 -22.85
N PHE A 157 -12.35 3.93 -23.65
CA PHE A 157 -13.56 3.13 -23.46
C PHE A 157 -13.35 1.60 -23.40
N GLU A 158 -12.21 1.06 -23.86
CA GLU A 158 -11.91 -0.37 -23.85
C GLU A 158 -10.40 -0.62 -23.68
N SER A 159 -9.88 -0.55 -22.45
CA SER A 159 -8.47 -0.91 -22.21
C SER A 159 -8.34 -2.25 -21.51
N SER A 160 -7.74 -3.23 -22.19
CA SER A 160 -7.23 -4.48 -21.59
C SER A 160 -6.07 -4.25 -20.63
N HIS A 161 -5.56 -3.01 -20.54
CA HIS A 161 -4.36 -2.66 -19.80
C HIS A 161 -4.66 -1.99 -18.45
N PHE A 162 -5.90 -1.63 -18.13
CA PHE A 162 -6.23 -1.12 -16.80
C PHE A 162 -7.71 -1.27 -16.47
N CYS A 163 -8.05 -1.21 -15.18
CA CYS A 163 -9.42 -1.06 -14.71
C CYS A 163 -9.51 -0.04 -13.58
N VAL A 164 -10.62 0.70 -13.55
CA VAL A 164 -10.95 1.67 -12.51
C VAL A 164 -12.24 1.21 -11.82
N GLY A 165 -12.32 1.37 -10.50
CA GLY A 165 -13.53 1.04 -9.77
C GLY A 165 -13.64 1.74 -8.42
N LYS A 166 -14.81 1.56 -7.80
CA LYS A 166 -15.11 1.99 -6.42
C LYS A 166 -15.33 0.74 -5.57
N GLU A 167 -14.67 0.69 -4.42
CA GLU A 167 -14.85 -0.32 -3.36
C GLU A 167 -15.76 0.24 -2.25
N PRO A 168 -16.29 -0.60 -1.34
CA PRO A 168 -17.02 -0.15 -0.17
C PRO A 168 -16.23 0.90 0.65
N GLU A 169 -16.93 1.68 1.48
CA GLU A 169 -16.33 2.68 2.37
C GLU A 169 -15.57 3.83 1.66
N ASP A 170 -16.02 4.20 0.46
CA ASP A 170 -15.51 5.32 -0.35
C ASP A 170 -14.07 5.16 -0.86
N TRP A 171 -13.65 3.92 -1.01
CA TRP A 171 -12.41 3.58 -1.68
C TRP A 171 -12.58 3.60 -3.19
N HIS A 172 -11.56 4.12 -3.88
CA HIS A 172 -11.44 4.12 -5.33
C HIS A 172 -10.11 3.51 -5.71
N PHE A 173 -10.07 2.73 -6.78
CA PHE A 173 -8.85 2.09 -7.26
C PHE A 173 -8.67 2.25 -8.77
N LEU A 174 -7.40 2.19 -9.17
CA LEU A 174 -6.93 2.03 -10.55
C LEU A 174 -5.93 0.87 -10.55
N ARG A 175 -6.22 -0.20 -11.29
CA ARG A 175 -5.26 -1.27 -11.57
C ARG A 175 -4.77 -1.12 -12.98
N ILE A 176 -3.46 -1.17 -13.19
CA ILE A 176 -2.82 -1.20 -14.50
C ILE A 176 -2.16 -2.56 -14.63
N PHE A 177 -2.53 -3.29 -15.67
CA PHE A 177 -2.02 -4.61 -15.96
C PHE A 177 -0.73 -4.50 -16.78
N GLY A 178 0.32 -5.15 -16.32
CA GLY A 178 1.55 -5.31 -17.05
C GLY A 178 1.26 -6.10 -18.33
N SER A 179 1.66 -5.55 -19.48
CA SER A 179 1.59 -6.29 -20.74
C SER A 179 2.50 -7.52 -20.61
N ARG A 180 1.94 -8.74 -20.69
CA ARG A 180 2.76 -9.91 -21.01
C ARG A 180 3.32 -9.69 -22.42
N PRO A 181 4.63 -9.88 -22.65
CA PRO A 181 5.12 -9.96 -24.02
C PRO A 181 4.38 -11.10 -24.75
N PRO A 182 4.12 -10.95 -26.07
CA PRO A 182 3.52 -12.01 -26.87
C PRO A 182 4.35 -13.28 -26.87
#